data_AF-L0PDJ2-F1
#
_entry.id   AF-L0PDJ2-F1
#
_cell.length_a   1.000
_cell.length_b   1.000
_cell.length_c   1.000
_cell.angle_alpha   90.00
_cell.angle_beta   90.00
_cell.angle_gamma   90.00
#
_symmetry.space_group_name_H-M   'P 1'
#
loop_
_entity.id
_entity.type
_entity.pdbx_description
1 polymer ?
#
loop_
_entity_poly.entity_id
_entity_poly.type
_entity_poly.pdbx_seq_one_letter_code
_entity_poly.pdbx_strand_id
1 'polypeptide(L)'
;MVLLKFRRFKDAKAFYNTFNGKPFNTIEVWILTRKSSKQVSKVESSSNTDDPFLSAFDIFETCQTAPISTKPVPPPTLRLRELPTCVVCLERMDASVTGLLTILCQHTFHCQCLSKWGGNICPVCRYSQQKDVLNATRTNSHCFTCETQKNLWICLICGHIGCGRYDLAHAYEHYTNTGHCYSMDIETERVWDYAGDGYVHQLIQNKIDGSLLEFPSTSYYANTDSAASEQNELDLKNKLESISLEYTYLLTSQLEYQRIYYEDKIMEAADKAKKALEEEKLAKKETSNVTKKLLELQEDFNQHQKKTEDLKKLNSLNERKVEKFSEIAQHMEKEWKDEKLLNSKLMQRIEHLNSQNNKIKLDLEDSKKKNQDLSDQLRDIMFYISSQKHIDTIDDTLKQELQNGTIYVPHKSKKKYKK
;
A
#
# COMPACT_ATOMS: atom_id res chain seq x y z
N MET A 1 8.59 -27.84 -26.86
CA MET A 1 7.86 -26.55 -26.92
C MET A 1 8.79 -25.45 -26.41
N VAL A 2 9.15 -24.48 -27.24
CA VAL A 2 9.99 -23.34 -26.83
C VAL A 2 9.07 -22.12 -26.65
N LEU A 3 9.12 -21.49 -25.47
CA LEU A 3 8.41 -20.24 -25.20
C LEU A 3 9.32 -19.06 -25.48
N LEU A 4 8.98 -18.25 -26.49
CA LEU A 4 9.70 -17.02 -26.82
C LEU A 4 9.08 -15.85 -26.05
N LYS A 5 9.88 -15.20 -25.18
CA LYS A 5 9.47 -14.02 -24.40
C LYS A 5 10.04 -12.76 -25.03
N PHE A 6 9.16 -11.85 -25.46
CA PHE A 6 9.54 -10.56 -26.02
C PHE A 6 9.40 -9.46 -24.96
N ARG A 7 10.35 -8.51 -24.94
CA ARG A 7 10.32 -7.35 -24.03
C ARG A 7 9.23 -6.32 -24.38
N ARG A 8 8.83 -6.23 -25.65
CA ARG A 8 7.83 -5.26 -26.13
C ARG A 8 6.73 -5.97 -26.92
N PHE A 9 5.49 -5.56 -26.69
CA PHE A 9 4.32 -6.10 -27.40
C PHE A 9 4.37 -5.87 -28.92
N LYS A 10 4.94 -4.75 -29.36
CA LYS A 10 5.10 -4.43 -30.79
C LYS A 10 6.00 -5.45 -31.50
N ASP A 11 7.09 -5.85 -30.86
CA ASP A 11 8.05 -6.82 -31.40
C ASP A 11 7.44 -8.23 -31.41
N ALA A 12 6.69 -8.59 -30.38
CA ALA A 12 5.93 -9.84 -30.34
C ALA A 12 4.89 -9.92 -31.46
N LYS A 13 4.19 -8.80 -31.74
CA LYS A 13 3.18 -8.71 -32.80
C LYS A 13 3.82 -8.71 -34.20
N ALA A 14 4.95 -8.05 -34.37
CA ALA A 14 5.73 -8.09 -35.61
C ALA A 14 6.21 -9.51 -35.87
N PHE A 15 6.87 -10.15 -34.90
CA PHE A 15 7.35 -11.53 -35.00
C PHE A 15 6.22 -12.51 -35.31
N TYR A 16 5.06 -12.35 -34.65
CA TYR A 16 3.86 -13.12 -34.97
C TYR A 16 3.44 -12.93 -36.42
N ASN A 17 3.27 -11.70 -36.89
CA ASN A 17 2.85 -11.47 -38.27
C ASN A 17 3.83 -12.04 -39.31
N THR A 18 5.13 -12.06 -39.00
CA THR A 18 6.16 -12.57 -39.92
C THR A 18 6.23 -14.10 -39.96
N PHE A 19 6.02 -14.78 -38.82
CA PHE A 19 6.24 -16.23 -38.68
C PHE A 19 4.96 -17.04 -38.41
N ASN A 20 3.80 -16.40 -38.33
CA ASN A 20 2.52 -17.09 -38.21
C ASN A 20 2.19 -17.84 -39.52
N GLY A 21 2.28 -19.16 -39.48
CA GLY A 21 2.01 -20.04 -40.63
C GLY A 21 3.20 -20.26 -41.57
N LYS A 22 4.43 -19.83 -41.21
CA LYS A 22 5.66 -20.12 -41.97
C LYS A 22 6.66 -20.89 -41.12
N PRO A 23 7.42 -21.85 -41.69
CA PRO A 23 8.47 -22.55 -40.98
C PRO A 23 9.60 -21.59 -40.60
N PHE A 24 10.14 -21.73 -39.38
CA PHE A 24 11.21 -20.88 -38.87
C PHE A 24 12.57 -21.22 -39.51
N ASN A 25 12.75 -22.44 -40.03
CA ASN A 25 13.92 -22.86 -40.81
C ASN A 25 13.58 -24.06 -41.72
N THR A 26 14.34 -24.29 -42.80
CA THR A 26 14.07 -25.31 -43.85
C THR A 26 14.18 -26.77 -43.41
N ILE A 27 14.47 -27.05 -42.13
CA ILE A 27 14.73 -28.40 -41.62
C ILE A 27 13.60 -28.91 -40.70
N GLU A 28 12.69 -28.07 -40.19
CA GLU A 28 11.61 -28.56 -39.32
C GLU A 28 10.26 -27.82 -39.48
N VAL A 29 9.17 -28.58 -39.58
CA VAL A 29 7.78 -28.12 -39.80
C VAL A 29 7.04 -28.02 -38.46
N TRP A 30 7.06 -26.85 -37.82
CA TRP A 30 6.24 -26.59 -36.62
C TRP A 30 5.29 -25.41 -36.89
N ILE A 31 3.99 -25.64 -36.73
CA ILE A 31 2.92 -24.64 -36.94
C ILE A 31 2.59 -23.97 -35.60
N LEU A 32 2.76 -22.65 -35.50
CA LEU A 32 2.39 -21.85 -34.33
C LEU A 32 0.86 -21.67 -34.23
N THR A 33 0.27 -21.93 -33.06
CA THR A 33 -1.14 -21.63 -32.75
C THR A 33 -1.27 -20.75 -31.49
N ARG A 34 -2.18 -19.77 -31.54
CA ARG A 34 -2.38 -18.73 -30.51
C ARG A 34 -3.26 -19.22 -29.35
N LYS A 35 -2.93 -18.80 -28.11
CA LYS A 35 -3.90 -18.51 -27.05
C LYS A 35 -3.77 -17.05 -26.63
N SER A 36 -4.90 -16.34 -26.54
CA SER A 36 -4.95 -14.92 -26.18
C SER A 36 -5.56 -14.74 -24.79
N SER A 37 -4.86 -14.04 -23.90
CA SER A 37 -5.46 -13.42 -22.70
C SER A 37 -5.42 -11.90 -22.90
N LYS A 38 -6.56 -11.23 -22.75
CA LYS A 38 -6.67 -9.76 -22.78
C LYS A 38 -6.36 -9.23 -21.37
N GLN A 39 -5.43 -8.28 -21.26
CA GLN A 39 -5.27 -7.49 -20.03
C GLN A 39 -5.64 -6.03 -20.34
N VAL A 40 -6.58 -5.51 -19.55
CA VAL A 40 -7.07 -4.14 -19.60
C VAL A 40 -6.07 -3.25 -18.85
N SER A 41 -5.68 -2.16 -19.50
CA SER A 41 -4.83 -1.09 -18.99
C SER A 41 -5.48 -0.30 -17.86
N LYS A 42 -4.73 0.04 -16.81
CA LYS A 42 -5.00 1.22 -15.98
C LYS A 42 -3.73 2.05 -15.79
N VAL A 43 -3.98 3.35 -15.86
CA VAL A 43 -3.11 4.53 -16.01
C VAL A 43 -2.18 4.77 -14.82
N GLU A 44 -1.03 5.36 -15.14
CA GLU A 44 0.06 5.82 -14.29
C GLU A 44 -0.34 6.93 -13.31
N SER A 45 0.40 7.05 -12.20
CA SER A 45 0.70 8.35 -11.59
C SER A 45 2.07 8.31 -10.91
N SER A 46 2.87 9.29 -11.30
CA SER A 46 4.28 9.59 -11.06
C SER A 46 4.63 10.06 -9.65
N SER A 47 5.86 9.79 -9.23
CA SER A 47 6.75 10.82 -8.66
C SER A 47 8.21 10.36 -8.70
N ASN A 48 9.01 11.09 -9.48
CA ASN A 48 10.47 11.06 -9.48
C ASN A 48 11.01 11.71 -8.20
N THR A 49 12.06 11.12 -7.63
CA THR A 49 13.26 11.84 -7.15
C THR A 49 14.43 10.86 -7.21
N ASP A 50 15.27 11.02 -8.25
CA ASP A 50 16.68 10.61 -8.26
C ASP A 50 17.40 11.41 -7.16
N ASP A 51 18.33 10.88 -6.35
CA ASP A 51 19.77 10.69 -6.63
C ASP A 51 20.48 10.36 -5.27
N PRO A 52 21.79 10.06 -5.17
CA PRO A 52 22.54 8.92 -5.73
C PRO A 52 23.65 8.44 -4.75
N PHE A 53 23.56 7.27 -4.12
CA PHE A 53 24.76 6.66 -3.51
C PHE A 53 24.73 5.13 -3.56
N LEU A 54 25.86 4.59 -4.01
CA LEU A 54 26.33 3.20 -4.01
C LEU A 54 26.09 2.37 -5.28
N SER A 55 27.11 2.46 -6.14
CA SER A 55 27.50 1.49 -7.16
C SER A 55 27.96 0.16 -6.55
N ALA A 56 27.57 -0.93 -7.21
CA ALA A 56 28.31 -2.19 -7.49
C ALA A 56 29.32 -2.67 -6.43
N PHE A 57 29.21 -3.88 -5.88
CA PHE A 57 29.29 -5.14 -6.59
C PHE A 57 28.64 -6.24 -5.73
N ASP A 58 27.66 -6.96 -6.26
CA ASP A 58 27.43 -8.36 -5.94
C ASP A 58 26.76 -9.02 -7.15
N ILE A 59 27.58 -9.78 -7.89
CA ILE A 59 27.14 -10.65 -8.98
C ILE A 59 27.15 -12.07 -8.43
N PHE A 60 26.00 -12.57 -7.98
CA PHE A 60 25.41 -13.85 -8.40
C PHE A 60 24.13 -14.11 -7.60
N GLU A 61 22.99 -13.60 -8.05
CA GLU A 61 21.71 -14.21 -7.65
C GLU A 61 20.70 -14.17 -8.81
N THR A 62 20.46 -15.37 -9.32
CA THR A 62 19.54 -15.68 -10.41
C THR A 62 18.11 -15.44 -9.96
N CYS A 63 17.36 -14.76 -10.82
CA CYS A 63 15.98 -14.33 -10.64
C CYS A 63 15.01 -15.45 -10.21
N GLN A 64 14.31 -15.23 -9.09
CA GLN A 64 12.99 -15.83 -8.85
C GLN A 64 11.91 -14.83 -9.26
N THR A 65 11.23 -15.09 -10.38
CA THR A 65 9.93 -14.45 -10.68
C THR A 65 8.82 -15.32 -10.10
N ALA A 66 8.11 -14.78 -9.10
CA ALA A 66 6.95 -15.40 -8.47
C ALA A 66 5.76 -15.60 -9.43
N PRO A 67 4.96 -16.69 -9.29
CA PRO A 67 3.65 -16.79 -9.89
C PRO A 67 2.57 -16.12 -9.00
N ILE A 68 1.73 -15.30 -9.62
CA ILE A 68 0.50 -14.76 -9.04
C ILE A 68 -0.52 -15.91 -8.90
N SER A 69 -0.87 -16.29 -7.67
CA SER A 69 -1.99 -17.19 -7.36
C SER A 69 -2.67 -16.76 -6.06
N THR A 70 -3.98 -16.53 -6.12
CA THR A 70 -4.83 -15.99 -5.05
C THR A 70 -5.29 -17.07 -4.07
N LYS A 71 -4.39 -17.57 -3.21
CA LYS A 71 -4.69 -18.30 -1.96
C LYS A 71 -3.61 -17.99 -0.92
N PRO A 72 -3.93 -17.97 0.40
CA PRO A 72 -2.97 -17.58 1.43
C PRO A 72 -1.80 -18.57 1.49
N VAL A 73 -0.59 -18.02 1.60
CA VAL A 73 0.69 -18.75 1.68
C VAL A 73 0.71 -19.60 2.95
N PRO A 74 0.89 -20.93 2.87
CA PRO A 74 1.14 -21.76 4.05
C PRO A 74 2.57 -21.51 4.59
N PRO A 75 2.80 -21.68 5.90
CA PRO A 75 4.10 -21.43 6.51
C PRO A 75 5.19 -22.33 5.89
N PRO A 76 6.46 -21.88 5.85
CA PRO A 76 7.52 -22.57 5.14
C PRO A 76 7.73 -23.97 5.72
N THR A 77 7.46 -24.99 4.92
CA THR A 77 7.85 -26.37 5.24
C THR A 77 9.36 -26.48 5.08
N LEU A 78 10.07 -26.22 6.17
CA LEU A 78 11.44 -26.68 6.37
C LEU A 78 11.45 -28.19 6.12
N ARG A 79 12.04 -28.63 4.99
CA ARG A 79 12.54 -29.98 4.63
C ARG A 79 12.17 -30.49 3.23
N LEU A 80 12.26 -29.66 2.19
CA LEU A 80 12.52 -30.16 0.84
C LEU A 80 13.61 -29.30 0.19
N ARG A 81 14.88 -29.61 0.47
CA ARG A 81 15.95 -29.23 -0.47
C ARG A 81 15.72 -30.07 -1.71
N GLU A 82 15.42 -29.44 -2.85
CA GLU A 82 15.37 -30.14 -4.12
C GLU A 82 16.77 -30.71 -4.40
N LEU A 83 16.86 -32.04 -4.41
CA LEU A 83 18.09 -32.74 -4.77
C LEU A 83 18.39 -32.46 -6.25
N PRO A 84 19.66 -32.22 -6.63
CA PRO A 84 20.03 -31.97 -8.01
C PRO A 84 19.59 -33.14 -8.91
N THR A 85 19.15 -32.84 -10.13
CA THR A 85 18.75 -33.84 -11.11
C THR A 85 19.94 -34.29 -11.94
N CYS A 86 19.98 -35.57 -12.31
CA CYS A 86 21.04 -36.10 -13.17
C CYS A 86 20.88 -35.53 -14.59
N VAL A 87 21.93 -34.94 -15.16
CA VAL A 87 21.89 -34.37 -16.53
C VAL A 87 21.76 -35.41 -17.65
N VAL A 88 21.96 -36.70 -17.34
CA VAL A 88 21.91 -37.80 -18.32
C VAL A 88 20.51 -38.41 -18.39
N CYS A 89 19.86 -38.68 -17.26
CA CYS A 89 18.52 -39.29 -17.21
C CYS A 89 17.40 -38.35 -16.71
N LEU A 90 17.74 -37.14 -16.25
CA LEU A 90 16.83 -36.13 -15.68
C LEU A 90 16.09 -36.58 -14.40
N GLU A 91 16.45 -37.72 -13.82
CA GLU A 91 15.89 -38.21 -12.55
C GLU A 91 16.56 -37.57 -11.33
N ARG A 92 15.85 -37.60 -10.19
CA ARG A 92 16.34 -37.05 -8.92
C ARG A 92 17.52 -37.89 -8.42
N MET A 93 18.61 -37.21 -8.06
CA MET A 93 19.85 -37.86 -7.62
C MET A 93 19.77 -38.20 -6.13
N ASP A 94 19.23 -39.39 -5.83
CA ASP A 94 19.04 -39.89 -4.47
C ASP A 94 20.21 -40.82 -4.09
N ALA A 95 20.99 -40.39 -3.09
CA ALA A 95 22.14 -41.13 -2.57
C ALA A 95 21.75 -42.46 -1.90
N SER A 96 20.47 -42.65 -1.55
CA SER A 96 20.00 -43.84 -0.86
C SER A 96 19.65 -45.01 -1.79
N VAL A 97 19.43 -44.76 -3.09
CA VAL A 97 18.93 -45.78 -4.04
C VAL A 97 19.84 -45.96 -5.26
N THR A 98 20.56 -44.91 -5.65
CA THR A 98 21.43 -44.96 -6.83
C THR A 98 22.86 -44.74 -6.40
N GLY A 99 23.75 -45.69 -6.69
CA GLY A 99 25.18 -45.48 -6.51
C GLY A 99 25.59 -44.21 -7.25
N LEU A 100 25.98 -43.18 -6.51
CA LEU A 100 26.41 -41.90 -7.04
C LEU A 100 27.91 -41.93 -7.25
N LEU A 101 28.35 -41.60 -8.46
CA LEU A 101 29.76 -41.42 -8.77
C LEU A 101 30.03 -39.93 -8.99
N THR A 102 30.97 -39.39 -8.21
CA THR A 102 31.47 -38.03 -8.39
C THR A 102 32.79 -38.10 -9.14
N ILE A 103 32.85 -37.51 -10.33
CA ILE A 103 34.10 -37.35 -11.08
C ILE A 103 34.90 -36.22 -10.41
N LEU A 104 36.24 -36.25 -10.46
CA LEU A 104 37.14 -35.24 -9.84
C LEU A 104 36.78 -33.75 -10.10
N CYS A 105 36.01 -33.46 -11.15
CA CYS A 105 35.42 -32.15 -11.43
C CYS A 105 34.18 -31.80 -10.57
N GLN A 106 33.90 -32.56 -9.50
CA GLN A 106 32.78 -32.40 -8.55
C GLN A 106 31.37 -32.49 -9.16
N HIS A 107 31.24 -33.07 -10.35
CA HIS A 107 29.93 -33.37 -10.94
C HIS A 107 29.50 -34.79 -10.55
N THR A 108 28.29 -34.91 -10.03
CA THR A 108 27.67 -36.13 -9.54
C THR A 108 26.74 -36.74 -10.60
N PHE A 109 26.83 -38.04 -10.79
CA PHE A 109 25.98 -38.79 -11.73
C PHE A 109 25.62 -40.15 -11.13
N HIS A 110 24.52 -40.75 -11.61
CA HIS A 110 24.27 -42.17 -11.35
C HIS A 110 25.35 -43.02 -12.05
N CYS A 111 25.89 -44.04 -11.37
CA CYS A 111 26.89 -44.96 -11.95
C CYS A 111 26.44 -45.54 -13.30
N GLN A 112 25.15 -45.86 -13.44
CA GLN A 112 24.57 -46.41 -14.67
C GLN A 112 24.47 -45.41 -15.83
N CYS A 113 24.39 -44.11 -15.50
CA CYS A 113 24.35 -43.05 -16.50
C CYS A 113 25.76 -42.78 -17.06
N LEU A 114 26.78 -42.85 -16.20
CA LEU A 114 28.17 -42.66 -16.63
C LEU A 114 28.68 -43.87 -17.43
N SER A 115 28.32 -45.10 -17.05
CA SER A 115 28.73 -46.30 -17.78
C SER A 115 28.20 -46.34 -19.22
N LYS A 116 26.96 -45.87 -19.44
CA LYS A 116 26.36 -45.76 -20.79
C LYS A 116 26.96 -44.65 -21.65
N TRP A 117 27.57 -43.63 -21.05
CA TRP A 117 28.15 -42.49 -21.77
C TRP A 117 29.47 -42.82 -22.49
N GLY A 118 30.15 -43.92 -22.11
CA GLY A 118 31.27 -44.44 -22.89
C GLY A 118 32.54 -43.60 -22.86
N GLY A 119 32.97 -43.13 -21.67
CA GLY A 119 34.30 -42.54 -21.45
C GLY A 119 34.45 -41.84 -20.09
N ASN A 120 35.69 -41.70 -19.60
CA ASN A 120 36.04 -40.97 -18.35
C ASN A 120 35.95 -39.44 -18.47
N ILE A 121 35.09 -38.96 -19.38
CA ILE A 121 34.93 -37.55 -19.72
C ILE A 121 33.63 -37.08 -19.09
N CYS A 122 33.72 -36.05 -18.25
CA CYS A 122 32.54 -35.50 -17.59
C CYS A 122 31.53 -34.95 -18.61
N PRO A 123 30.25 -35.37 -18.60
CA PRO A 123 29.21 -34.83 -19.49
C PRO A 123 28.94 -33.33 -19.29
N VAL A 124 29.22 -32.79 -18.11
CA VAL A 124 28.93 -31.38 -17.75
C VAL A 124 30.07 -30.47 -18.16
N CYS A 125 31.32 -30.81 -17.84
CA CYS A 125 32.47 -29.93 -18.07
C CYS A 125 33.54 -30.48 -19.02
N ARG A 126 33.32 -31.67 -19.61
CA ARG A 126 34.27 -32.36 -20.50
C ARG A 126 35.65 -32.64 -19.90
N TYR A 127 35.80 -32.56 -18.58
CA TYR A 127 37.01 -32.94 -17.87
C TYR A 127 37.29 -34.43 -18.08
N SER A 128 38.43 -34.77 -18.69
CA SER A 128 38.91 -36.14 -18.88
C SER A 128 39.98 -36.45 -17.83
N GLN A 129 39.81 -37.55 -17.09
CA GLN A 129 40.81 -38.01 -16.10
C GLN A 129 42.08 -38.63 -16.73
N GLN A 130 42.27 -38.52 -18.05
CA GLN A 130 43.51 -38.96 -18.68
C GLN A 130 44.67 -38.07 -18.23
N LYS A 131 45.68 -38.68 -17.60
CA LYS A 131 46.93 -38.12 -17.04
C LYS A 131 47.84 -37.41 -18.06
N ASP A 132 47.32 -37.00 -19.22
CA ASP A 132 48.12 -36.60 -20.37
C ASP A 132 48.36 -35.08 -20.47
N VAL A 133 47.71 -34.26 -19.65
CA VAL A 133 47.94 -32.79 -19.64
C VAL A 133 49.16 -32.41 -18.80
N LEU A 134 49.55 -33.21 -17.79
CA LEU A 134 50.73 -32.96 -16.94
C LEU A 134 52.03 -33.50 -17.53
N ASN A 135 51.97 -34.50 -18.42
CA ASN A 135 53.17 -35.08 -19.04
C ASN A 135 53.75 -34.19 -20.16
N ALA A 136 52.95 -33.31 -20.77
CA ALA A 136 53.42 -32.39 -21.81
C ALA A 136 54.25 -31.21 -21.24
N THR A 137 54.03 -30.81 -19.99
CA THR A 137 54.80 -29.77 -19.30
C THR A 137 56.07 -30.28 -18.61
N ARG A 138 56.13 -31.58 -18.29
CA ARG A 138 57.29 -32.21 -17.62
C ARG A 138 58.55 -32.32 -18.50
N THR A 139 58.42 -32.27 -19.81
CA THR A 139 59.56 -32.48 -20.74
C THR A 139 60.28 -31.19 -21.14
N ASN A 140 59.78 -30.01 -20.75
CA ASN A 140 60.37 -28.71 -21.11
C ASN A 140 60.20 -27.62 -20.03
N SER A 141 59.92 -27.96 -18.78
CA SER A 141 59.88 -26.99 -17.69
C SER A 141 61.30 -26.53 -17.32
N HIS A 142 61.54 -25.21 -17.34
CA HIS A 142 62.78 -24.58 -16.92
C HIS A 142 62.44 -23.39 -16.00
N CYS A 143 63.36 -22.98 -15.14
CA CYS A 143 63.19 -21.76 -14.37
C CYS A 143 63.16 -20.54 -15.31
N PHE A 144 62.19 -19.63 -15.13
CA PHE A 144 62.06 -18.44 -15.98
C PHE A 144 63.24 -17.47 -15.89
N THR A 145 64.02 -17.51 -14.81
CA THR A 145 65.11 -16.57 -14.56
C THR A 145 66.49 -17.14 -14.90
N CYS A 146 66.75 -18.40 -14.54
CA CYS A 146 68.08 -19.02 -14.71
C CYS A 146 68.09 -20.26 -15.59
N GLU A 147 66.95 -20.64 -16.18
CA GLU A 147 66.82 -21.76 -17.12
C GLU A 147 67.22 -23.14 -16.57
N THR A 148 67.39 -23.27 -15.25
CA THR A 148 67.66 -24.56 -14.61
C THR A 148 66.51 -25.54 -14.88
N GLN A 149 66.81 -26.81 -15.12
CA GLN A 149 65.83 -27.89 -15.37
C GLN A 149 65.54 -28.77 -14.15
N LYS A 150 66.23 -28.54 -13.02
CA LYS A 150 66.18 -29.36 -11.81
C LYS A 150 65.58 -28.57 -10.64
N ASN A 151 64.96 -29.28 -9.70
CA ASN A 151 64.31 -28.71 -8.51
C ASN A 151 63.39 -27.53 -8.85
N LEU A 152 62.41 -27.79 -9.71
CA LEU A 152 61.51 -26.76 -10.21
C LEU A 152 60.23 -26.72 -9.40
N TRP A 153 59.86 -25.50 -9.01
CA TRP A 153 58.70 -25.20 -8.20
C TRP A 153 57.76 -24.32 -9.00
N ILE A 154 56.51 -24.75 -9.15
CA ILE A 154 55.47 -23.99 -9.81
C ILE A 154 54.60 -23.27 -8.79
N CYS A 155 54.41 -21.97 -8.95
CA CYS A 155 53.47 -21.19 -8.14
C CYS A 155 52.03 -21.59 -8.47
N LEU A 156 51.24 -21.99 -7.46
CA LEU A 156 49.85 -22.42 -7.65
C LEU A 156 48.88 -21.26 -7.94
N ILE A 157 49.32 -20.02 -7.71
CA ILE A 157 48.49 -18.82 -7.89
C ILE A 157 48.63 -18.27 -9.31
N CYS A 158 49.84 -18.24 -9.86
CA CYS A 158 50.10 -17.60 -11.16
C CYS A 158 50.87 -18.47 -12.16
N GLY A 159 51.24 -19.70 -11.82
CA GLY A 159 51.94 -20.62 -12.72
C GLY A 159 53.40 -20.27 -13.02
N HIS A 160 54.01 -19.32 -12.28
CA HIS A 160 55.44 -19.02 -12.43
C HIS A 160 56.31 -20.21 -11.97
N ILE A 161 57.32 -20.57 -12.76
CA ILE A 161 58.24 -21.67 -12.47
C ILE A 161 59.60 -21.10 -12.01
N GLY A 162 59.92 -21.33 -10.73
CA GLY A 162 61.17 -20.93 -10.10
C GLY A 162 62.00 -22.13 -9.66
N CYS A 163 63.33 -21.98 -9.57
CA CYS A 163 64.16 -22.99 -8.93
C CYS A 163 64.02 -22.95 -7.40
N GLY A 164 64.24 -24.09 -6.75
CA GLY A 164 64.09 -24.27 -5.31
C GLY A 164 65.11 -23.50 -4.47
N ARG A 165 64.88 -23.50 -3.15
CA ARG A 165 65.71 -22.80 -2.14
C ARG A 165 67.18 -23.23 -2.13
N TYR A 166 67.46 -24.47 -2.54
CA TYR A 166 68.81 -25.04 -2.56
C TYR A 166 69.61 -24.67 -3.82
N ASP A 167 68.96 -24.07 -4.81
CA ASP A 167 69.60 -23.54 -6.01
C ASP A 167 69.74 -22.01 -5.86
N LEU A 168 69.14 -21.22 -6.78
CA LEU A 168 69.15 -19.75 -6.74
C LEU A 168 67.89 -19.16 -6.08
N ALA A 169 67.01 -20.02 -5.55
CA ALA A 169 65.81 -19.61 -4.81
C ALA A 169 64.85 -18.65 -5.54
N HIS A 170 64.77 -18.68 -6.89
CA HIS A 170 63.85 -17.85 -7.66
C HIS A 170 62.37 -18.09 -7.30
N ALA A 171 62.00 -19.28 -6.81
CA ALA A 171 60.65 -19.53 -6.32
C ALA A 171 60.34 -18.72 -5.03
N TYR A 172 61.34 -18.50 -4.18
CA TYR A 172 61.23 -17.66 -2.98
C TYR A 172 61.26 -16.17 -3.35
N GLU A 173 62.13 -15.77 -4.28
CA GLU A 173 62.16 -14.38 -4.77
C GLU A 173 60.80 -13.98 -5.40
N HIS A 174 60.22 -14.88 -6.17
CA HIS A 174 58.86 -14.72 -6.70
C HIS A 174 57.83 -14.51 -5.59
N TYR A 175 57.88 -15.32 -4.53
CA TYR A 175 57.03 -15.11 -3.34
C TYR A 175 57.24 -13.73 -2.72
N THR A 176 58.49 -13.27 -2.55
CA THR A 176 58.77 -11.94 -1.97
C THR A 176 58.28 -10.79 -2.84
N ASN A 177 58.30 -10.95 -4.17
CA ASN A 177 57.91 -9.90 -5.12
C ASN A 177 56.38 -9.85 -5.35
N THR A 178 55.70 -11.00 -5.42
CA THR A 178 54.27 -11.07 -5.76
C THR A 178 53.37 -11.40 -4.57
N GLY A 179 53.93 -11.81 -3.42
CA GLY A 179 53.16 -12.29 -2.27
C GLY A 179 52.48 -13.65 -2.50
N HIS A 180 52.91 -14.43 -3.49
CA HIS A 180 52.29 -15.73 -3.77
C HIS A 180 52.84 -16.82 -2.84
N CYS A 181 52.10 -17.14 -1.78
CA CYS A 181 52.59 -17.99 -0.69
C CYS A 181 52.72 -19.48 -1.03
N TYR A 182 52.06 -19.97 -2.08
CA TYR A 182 51.99 -21.40 -2.37
C TYR A 182 52.76 -21.79 -3.64
N SER A 183 53.68 -22.74 -3.48
CA SER A 183 54.40 -23.35 -4.60
C SER A 183 54.42 -24.87 -4.46
N MET A 184 54.37 -25.58 -5.58
CA MET A 184 54.39 -27.04 -5.66
C MET A 184 55.65 -27.50 -6.36
N ASP A 185 56.32 -28.50 -5.80
CA ASP A 185 57.42 -29.19 -6.46
C ASP A 185 56.87 -30.05 -7.62
N ILE A 186 57.38 -29.86 -8.83
CA ILE A 186 56.93 -30.55 -10.04
C ILE A 186 57.28 -32.05 -10.00
N GLU A 187 58.34 -32.43 -9.29
CA GLU A 187 58.79 -33.82 -9.19
C GLU A 187 58.03 -34.58 -8.11
N THR A 188 57.94 -34.01 -6.90
CA THR A 188 57.34 -34.70 -5.74
C THR A 188 55.88 -34.36 -5.49
N GLU A 189 55.31 -33.41 -6.24
CA GLU A 189 53.93 -32.89 -6.08
C GLU A 189 53.64 -32.34 -4.67
N ARG A 190 54.69 -32.08 -3.88
CA ARG A 190 54.58 -31.54 -2.53
C ARG A 190 54.35 -30.03 -2.60
N VAL A 191 53.39 -29.54 -1.82
CA VAL A 191 53.10 -28.12 -1.73
C VAL A 191 53.83 -27.53 -0.53
N TRP A 192 54.58 -26.46 -0.78
CA TRP A 192 55.24 -25.66 0.22
C TRP A 192 54.48 -24.34 0.43
N ASP A 193 54.26 -24.00 1.70
CA ASP A 193 53.75 -22.70 2.13
C ASP A 193 54.90 -21.80 2.60
N TYR A 194 55.12 -20.70 1.88
CA TYR A 194 56.13 -19.69 2.21
C TYR A 194 55.72 -18.78 3.38
N ALA A 195 54.42 -18.62 3.65
CA ALA A 195 53.95 -17.83 4.79
C ALA A 195 54.01 -18.62 6.10
N GLY A 196 53.63 -19.89 6.06
CA GLY A 196 53.69 -20.83 7.19
C GLY A 196 55.03 -21.56 7.38
N ASP A 197 55.99 -21.33 6.49
CA ASP A 197 57.33 -21.96 6.44
C ASP A 197 57.31 -23.48 6.67
N GLY A 198 56.46 -24.19 5.92
CA GLY A 198 56.30 -25.64 6.06
C GLY A 198 55.67 -26.30 4.84
N TYR A 199 55.76 -27.63 4.79
CA TYR A 199 55.00 -28.42 3.82
C TYR A 199 53.54 -28.46 4.22
N VAL A 200 52.66 -28.11 3.29
CA VAL A 200 51.23 -28.31 3.44
C VAL A 200 50.99 -29.81 3.29
N HIS A 201 50.74 -30.50 4.40
CA HIS A 201 50.24 -31.87 4.34
C HIS A 201 48.86 -31.82 3.72
N GLN A 202 48.78 -32.25 2.47
CA GLN A 202 47.51 -32.61 1.89
C GLN A 202 46.98 -33.78 2.73
N LEU A 203 45.90 -33.54 3.48
CA LEU A 203 44.92 -34.58 3.78
C LEU A 203 44.40 -35.04 2.41
N ILE A 204 45.15 -35.90 1.73
CA ILE A 204 44.62 -36.70 0.63
C ILE A 204 43.67 -37.65 1.32
N GLN A 205 42.45 -37.16 1.54
CA GLN A 205 41.31 -38.00 1.78
C GLN A 205 41.10 -38.74 0.47
N ASN A 206 41.85 -39.83 0.27
CA ASN A 206 41.42 -40.94 -0.55
C ASN A 206 40.14 -41.47 0.12
N LYS A 207 39.01 -40.80 -0.15
CA LYS A 207 37.69 -41.35 0.08
C LYS A 207 37.30 -42.24 -1.09
N ILE A 208 38.20 -43.14 -1.44
CA ILE A 208 37.92 -44.33 -2.23
C ILE A 208 38.66 -45.45 -1.51
N ASP A 209 37.84 -46.34 -0.97
CA ASP A 209 38.15 -47.52 -0.17
C ASP A 209 38.55 -47.27 1.28
N GLY A 210 37.62 -47.61 2.19
CA GLY A 210 37.86 -47.79 3.63
C GLY A 210 38.77 -48.98 3.93
N SER A 211 39.92 -49.04 3.25
CA SER A 211 41.07 -49.83 3.65
C SER A 211 42.07 -48.84 4.23
N LEU A 212 42.19 -48.87 5.56
CA LEU A 212 43.27 -48.20 6.27
C LEU A 212 44.57 -48.75 5.68
N LEU A 213 45.24 -47.96 4.83
CA LEU A 213 46.63 -48.24 4.50
C LEU A 213 47.41 -47.96 5.78
N GLU A 214 47.58 -49.00 6.59
CA GLU A 214 48.69 -49.09 7.52
C GLU A 214 49.96 -48.83 6.71
N PHE A 215 50.50 -47.62 6.88
CA PHE A 215 51.93 -47.44 6.70
C PHE A 215 52.60 -48.59 7.45
N PRO A 216 53.58 -49.30 6.85
CA PRO A 216 54.39 -50.23 7.62
C PRO A 216 54.95 -49.44 8.79
N SER A 217 54.35 -49.63 9.97
CA SER A 217 54.92 -49.15 11.21
C SER A 217 56.31 -49.72 11.19
N THR A 218 57.28 -48.82 11.14
CA THR A 218 58.69 -49.16 11.13
C THR A 218 58.96 -49.86 12.45
N SER A 219 58.78 -51.18 12.45
CA SER A 219 59.02 -52.07 13.57
C SER A 219 60.53 -52.25 13.68
N TYR A 220 61.16 -51.22 14.24
CA TYR A 220 62.49 -51.33 14.80
C TYR A 220 62.41 -52.04 16.16
N TYR A 221 61.95 -53.30 16.20
CA TYR A 221 62.21 -54.19 17.33
C TYR A 221 62.43 -55.61 16.85
N ALA A 222 63.55 -56.16 17.34
CA ALA A 222 64.18 -57.39 16.91
C ALA A 222 63.36 -58.65 17.21
N ASN A 223 63.61 -59.68 16.40
CA ASN A 223 63.29 -61.08 16.65
C ASN A 223 63.55 -61.48 18.11
N THR A 224 62.56 -62.08 18.76
CA THR A 224 62.78 -63.24 19.63
C THR A 224 61.55 -64.16 19.60
N ASP A 225 61.82 -65.44 19.38
CA ASP A 225 60.90 -66.58 19.38
C ASP A 225 60.06 -66.69 20.65
N SER A 226 58.87 -67.31 20.54
CA SER A 226 58.41 -68.48 21.34
C SER A 226 56.90 -68.46 21.62
N ALA A 227 56.28 -69.63 21.45
CA ALA A 227 54.86 -69.96 21.56
C ALA A 227 54.22 -69.84 22.97
N ALA A 228 54.68 -68.88 23.79
CA ALA A 228 54.06 -68.50 25.07
C ALA A 228 53.15 -67.26 24.94
N SER A 229 52.99 -66.72 23.72
CA SER A 229 52.33 -65.43 23.48
C SER A 229 50.81 -65.52 23.36
N GLU A 230 50.22 -66.65 22.98
CA GLU A 230 48.78 -66.71 22.65
C GLU A 230 47.88 -66.50 23.87
N GLN A 231 48.23 -67.03 25.05
CA GLN A 231 47.41 -66.85 26.26
C GLN A 231 47.51 -65.43 26.84
N ASN A 232 48.69 -64.82 26.80
CA ASN A 232 48.88 -63.42 27.21
C ASN A 232 48.25 -62.45 26.20
N GLU A 233 48.25 -62.79 24.91
CA GLU A 233 47.58 -62.00 23.86
C GLU A 233 46.06 -62.10 23.97
N LEU A 234 45.50 -63.26 24.31
CA LEU A 234 44.07 -63.43 24.56
C LEU A 234 43.62 -62.68 25.83
N ASP A 235 44.42 -62.73 26.90
CA ASP A 235 44.14 -61.99 28.14
C ASP A 235 44.24 -60.46 27.94
N LEU A 236 45.19 -60.01 27.12
CA LEU A 236 45.29 -58.61 26.72
C LEU A 236 44.10 -58.18 25.85
N LYS A 237 43.65 -59.04 24.92
CA LYS A 237 42.44 -58.80 24.11
C LYS A 237 41.18 -58.74 24.98
N ASN A 238 41.02 -59.64 25.93
CA ASN A 238 39.87 -59.63 26.85
C ASN A 238 39.85 -58.36 27.74
N LYS A 239 41.03 -57.90 28.20
CA LYS A 239 41.15 -56.62 28.93
C LYS A 239 40.85 -55.43 28.03
N LEU A 240 41.31 -55.43 26.79
CA LEU A 240 41.00 -54.40 25.81
C LEU A 240 39.51 -54.39 25.46
N GLU A 241 38.87 -55.55 25.32
CA GLU A 241 37.43 -55.68 25.12
C GLU A 241 36.65 -55.18 26.33
N SER A 242 37.07 -55.53 27.55
CA SER A 242 36.49 -55.02 28.79
C SER A 242 36.61 -53.49 28.89
N ILE A 243 37.79 -52.93 28.60
CA ILE A 243 38.00 -51.48 28.57
C ILE A 243 37.15 -50.83 27.47
N SER A 244 37.05 -51.46 26.30
CA SER A 244 36.23 -50.96 25.18
C SER A 244 34.74 -50.96 25.54
N LEU A 245 34.28 -51.93 26.32
CA LEU A 245 32.89 -52.05 26.77
C LEU A 245 32.58 -50.97 27.81
N GLU A 246 33.47 -50.74 28.77
CA GLU A 246 33.35 -49.64 29.73
C GLU A 246 33.35 -48.28 29.04
N TYR A 247 34.23 -48.09 28.05
CA TYR A 247 34.26 -46.87 27.24
C TYR A 247 32.97 -46.70 26.43
N THR A 248 32.45 -47.78 25.86
CA THR A 248 31.17 -47.77 25.12
C THR A 248 30.01 -47.47 26.05
N TYR A 249 30.00 -48.01 27.28
CA TYR A 249 29.00 -47.69 28.29
C TYR A 249 29.07 -46.22 28.71
N LEU A 250 30.28 -45.69 28.95
CA LEU A 250 30.47 -44.28 29.27
C LEU A 250 30.00 -43.38 28.11
N LEU A 251 30.34 -43.73 26.88
CA LEU A 251 29.94 -42.96 25.70
C LEU A 251 28.42 -42.99 25.50
N THR A 252 27.79 -44.15 25.63
CA THR A 252 26.33 -44.28 25.51
C THR A 252 25.60 -43.54 26.64
N SER A 253 26.10 -43.62 27.87
CA SER A 253 25.58 -42.84 29.00
C SER A 253 25.66 -41.33 28.74
N GLN A 254 26.79 -40.86 28.22
CA GLN A 254 26.98 -39.44 27.90
C GLN A 254 26.08 -38.96 26.75
N LEU A 255 25.91 -39.79 25.71
CA LEU A 255 25.02 -39.49 24.59
C LEU A 255 23.54 -39.45 25.04
N GLU A 256 23.14 -40.35 25.92
CA GLU A 256 21.77 -40.35 26.48
C GLU A 256 21.54 -39.11 27.35
N TYR A 257 22.52 -38.69 28.14
CA TYR A 257 22.44 -37.44 28.91
C TYR A 257 22.28 -36.21 27.99
N GLN A 258 23.09 -36.13 26.92
CA GLN A 258 22.97 -35.05 25.93
C GLN A 258 21.62 -35.06 25.23
N ARG A 259 21.13 -36.25 24.85
CA ARG A 259 19.82 -36.40 24.21
C ARG A 259 18.72 -35.86 25.10
N ILE A 260 18.65 -36.31 26.35
CA ILE A 260 17.63 -35.85 27.31
C ILE A 260 17.72 -34.34 27.52
N TYR A 261 18.94 -33.79 27.67
CA TYR A 261 19.16 -32.35 27.83
C TYR A 261 18.61 -31.53 26.66
N TYR A 262 18.90 -31.95 25.43
CA TYR A 262 18.43 -31.23 24.25
C TYR A 262 16.94 -31.46 23.97
N GLU A 263 16.40 -32.65 24.25
CA GLU A 263 14.96 -32.90 24.19
C GLU A 263 14.19 -32.00 25.15
N ASP A 264 14.67 -31.82 26.39
CA ASP A 264 14.08 -30.91 27.37
C ASP A 264 14.17 -29.45 26.92
N LYS A 265 15.34 -29.02 26.40
CA LYS A 265 15.49 -27.66 25.84
C LYS A 265 14.57 -27.40 24.65
N ILE A 266 14.38 -28.39 23.78
CA ILE A 266 13.45 -28.29 22.64
C ILE A 266 12.01 -28.21 23.15
N MET A 267 11.65 -28.99 24.18
CA MET A 267 10.33 -28.96 24.80
C MET A 267 10.04 -27.59 25.44
N GLU A 268 10.98 -27.05 26.21
CA GLU A 268 10.89 -25.72 26.83
C GLU A 268 10.70 -24.62 25.77
N ALA A 269 11.45 -24.68 24.67
CA ALA A 269 11.30 -23.77 23.55
C ALA A 269 9.94 -23.93 22.84
N ALA A 270 9.47 -25.17 22.65
CA ALA A 270 8.18 -25.46 22.04
C ALA A 270 7.02 -24.93 22.91
N ASP A 271 7.10 -25.05 24.23
CA ASP A 271 6.07 -24.56 25.14
C ASP A 271 6.06 -23.03 25.24
N LYS A 272 7.23 -22.37 25.22
CA LYS A 272 7.31 -20.91 25.07
C LYS A 272 6.68 -20.44 23.76
N ALA A 273 6.97 -21.13 22.64
CA ALA A 273 6.37 -20.81 21.35
C ALA A 273 4.85 -21.02 21.34
N LYS A 274 4.34 -22.08 21.97
CA LYS A 274 2.88 -22.30 22.11
C LYS A 274 2.21 -21.18 22.91
N LYS A 275 2.79 -20.77 24.05
CA LYS A 275 2.26 -19.67 24.87
C LYS A 275 2.24 -18.35 24.09
N ALA A 276 3.32 -18.03 23.38
CA ALA A 276 3.39 -16.85 22.53
C ALA A 276 2.33 -16.87 21.42
N LEU A 277 2.08 -18.04 20.80
CA LEU A 277 1.02 -18.19 19.79
C LEU A 277 -0.40 -18.05 20.37
N GLU A 278 -0.63 -18.47 21.61
CA GLU A 278 -1.92 -18.27 22.29
C GLU A 278 -2.15 -16.80 22.65
N GLU A 279 -1.12 -16.12 23.16
CA GLU A 279 -1.14 -14.68 23.42
C GLU A 279 -1.37 -13.88 22.13
N GLU A 280 -0.69 -14.23 21.04
CA GLU A 280 -0.90 -13.61 19.72
C GLU A 280 -2.35 -13.79 19.25
N LYS A 281 -2.95 -14.97 19.42
CA LYS A 281 -4.35 -15.23 19.07
C LYS A 281 -5.32 -14.40 19.90
N LEU A 282 -5.06 -14.22 21.19
CA LEU A 282 -5.88 -13.39 22.07
C LEU A 282 -5.77 -11.91 21.66
N ALA A 283 -4.55 -11.41 21.48
CA ALA A 283 -4.29 -10.04 21.00
C ALA A 283 -4.93 -9.80 19.62
N LYS A 284 -4.92 -10.79 18.72
CA LYS A 284 -5.58 -10.71 17.41
C LYS A 284 -7.10 -10.63 17.51
N LYS A 285 -7.72 -11.33 18.47
CA LYS A 285 -9.16 -11.22 18.73
C LYS A 285 -9.50 -9.85 19.29
N GLU A 286 -8.72 -9.34 20.23
CA GLU A 286 -8.92 -8.02 20.82
C GLU A 286 -8.77 -6.90 19.79
N THR A 287 -7.70 -6.94 18.99
CA THR A 287 -7.49 -5.98 17.88
C THR A 287 -8.61 -6.09 16.83
N SER A 288 -9.11 -7.29 16.52
CA SER A 288 -10.28 -7.44 15.64
C SER A 288 -11.56 -6.83 16.23
N ASN A 289 -11.77 -6.93 17.54
CA ASN A 289 -12.92 -6.32 18.19
C ASN A 289 -12.80 -4.79 18.27
N VAL A 290 -11.61 -4.28 18.57
CA VAL A 290 -11.33 -2.83 18.60
C VAL A 290 -11.47 -2.22 17.20
N THR A 291 -10.97 -2.89 16.16
CA THR A 291 -11.12 -2.41 14.77
C THR A 291 -12.59 -2.37 14.33
N LYS A 292 -13.42 -3.34 14.72
CA LYS A 292 -14.88 -3.27 14.47
C LYS A 292 -15.51 -2.05 15.14
N LYS A 293 -15.21 -1.81 16.42
CA LYS A 293 -15.71 -0.62 17.15
C LYS A 293 -15.24 0.69 16.51
N LEU A 294 -14.00 0.75 16.02
CA LEU A 294 -13.49 1.94 15.32
C LEU A 294 -14.22 2.17 14.00
N LEU A 295 -14.55 1.11 13.25
CA LEU A 295 -15.33 1.22 12.02
C LEU A 295 -16.76 1.70 12.29
N GLU A 296 -17.43 1.14 13.31
CA GLU A 296 -18.76 1.57 13.75
C GLU A 296 -18.74 3.06 14.17
N LEU A 297 -17.77 3.46 14.99
CA LEU A 297 -17.65 4.85 15.44
C LEU A 297 -17.34 5.82 14.29
N GLN A 298 -16.58 5.38 13.29
CA GLN A 298 -16.29 6.16 12.09
C GLN A 298 -17.53 6.30 11.19
N GLU A 299 -18.36 5.26 11.09
CA GLU A 299 -19.63 5.34 10.38
C GLU A 299 -20.60 6.31 11.09
N ASP A 300 -20.71 6.21 12.42
CA ASP A 300 -21.51 7.13 13.23
C ASP A 300 -21.03 8.58 13.09
N PHE A 301 -19.71 8.81 13.14
CA PHE A 301 -19.13 10.13 12.93
C PHE A 301 -19.50 10.69 11.55
N ASN A 302 -19.37 9.89 10.49
CA ASN A 302 -19.75 10.30 9.14
C ASN A 302 -21.27 10.59 9.03
N GLN A 303 -22.12 9.80 9.69
CA GLN A 303 -23.56 10.06 9.74
C GLN A 303 -23.87 11.37 10.49
N HIS A 304 -23.23 11.62 11.63
CA HIS A 304 -23.37 12.86 12.38
C HIS A 304 -22.84 14.07 11.60
N GLN A 305 -21.76 13.91 10.84
CA GLN A 305 -21.25 14.95 9.95
C GLN A 305 -22.26 15.30 8.84
N LYS A 306 -22.86 14.30 8.19
CA LYS A 306 -23.93 14.54 7.20
C LYS A 306 -25.14 15.24 7.83
N LYS A 307 -25.61 14.77 9.00
CA LYS A 307 -26.73 15.39 9.72
C LYS A 307 -26.44 16.84 10.09
N THR A 308 -25.21 17.15 10.52
CA THR A 308 -24.83 18.53 10.86
C THR A 308 -24.72 19.42 9.63
N GLU A 309 -24.25 18.91 8.49
CA GLU A 309 -24.28 19.65 7.22
C GLU A 309 -25.72 19.93 6.75
N ASP A 310 -26.62 18.97 6.85
CA ASP A 310 -28.02 19.14 6.48
C ASP A 310 -28.75 20.11 7.42
N LEU A 311 -28.50 20.03 8.72
CA LEU A 311 -29.00 21.00 9.70
C LEU A 311 -28.46 22.41 9.43
N LYS A 312 -27.18 22.56 9.06
CA LYS A 312 -26.61 23.87 8.67
C LYS A 312 -27.31 24.45 7.44
N LYS A 313 -27.56 23.62 6.41
CA LYS A 313 -28.31 24.03 5.21
C LYS A 313 -29.73 24.46 5.59
N LEU A 314 -30.44 23.64 6.37
CA LEU A 314 -31.80 23.95 6.81
C LEU A 314 -31.85 25.24 7.65
N ASN A 315 -30.88 25.43 8.54
CA ASN A 315 -30.78 26.64 9.36
C ASN A 315 -30.54 27.88 8.48
N SER A 316 -29.62 27.82 7.52
CA SER A 316 -29.39 28.94 6.58
C SER A 316 -30.62 29.28 5.73
N LEU A 317 -31.44 28.28 5.37
CA LEU A 317 -32.69 28.50 4.66
C LEU A 317 -33.75 29.13 5.57
N ASN A 318 -33.82 28.69 6.82
CA ASN A 318 -34.72 29.26 7.81
C ASN A 318 -34.32 30.69 8.19
N GLU A 319 -33.03 30.99 8.34
CA GLU A 319 -32.52 32.35 8.56
C GLU A 319 -32.95 33.28 7.42
N ARG A 320 -32.77 32.87 6.15
CA ARG A 320 -33.25 33.63 4.98
C ARG A 320 -34.77 33.81 4.96
N LYS A 321 -35.54 32.81 5.42
CA LYS A 321 -37.00 32.92 5.52
C LYS A 321 -37.39 33.91 6.61
N VAL A 322 -36.75 33.84 7.77
CA VAL A 322 -36.98 34.77 8.89
C VAL A 322 -36.62 36.19 8.48
N GLU A 323 -35.52 36.40 7.77
CA GLU A 323 -35.13 37.70 7.24
C GLU A 323 -36.20 38.28 6.30
N LYS A 324 -36.66 37.49 5.31
CA LYS A 324 -37.75 37.90 4.41
C LYS A 324 -39.06 38.19 5.16
N PHE A 325 -39.45 37.33 6.10
CA PHE A 325 -40.65 37.56 6.90
C PHE A 325 -40.51 38.80 7.78
N SER A 326 -39.30 39.08 8.30
CA SER A 326 -39.02 40.28 9.07
C SER A 326 -39.10 41.55 8.20
N GLU A 327 -38.56 41.52 6.98
CA GLU A 327 -38.67 42.62 6.02
C GLU A 327 -40.13 42.91 5.66
N ILE A 328 -40.90 41.87 5.38
CA ILE A 328 -42.34 41.98 5.10
C ILE A 328 -43.09 42.53 6.32
N ALA A 329 -42.80 42.04 7.52
CA ALA A 329 -43.42 42.54 8.75
C ALA A 329 -43.10 44.03 8.98
N GLN A 330 -41.86 44.45 8.77
CA GLN A 330 -41.47 45.87 8.85
C GLN A 330 -42.18 46.73 7.80
N HIS A 331 -42.29 46.25 6.57
CA HIS A 331 -43.03 46.94 5.51
C HIS A 331 -44.51 47.10 5.87
N MET A 332 -45.16 46.02 6.27
CA MET A 332 -46.57 46.00 6.66
C MET A 332 -46.81 46.88 7.89
N GLU A 333 -45.90 46.91 8.86
CA GLU A 333 -45.98 47.81 10.01
C GLU A 333 -45.87 49.28 9.59
N LYS A 334 -45.02 49.61 8.62
CA LYS A 334 -44.90 50.96 8.07
C LYS A 334 -46.18 51.38 7.35
N GLU A 335 -46.70 50.54 6.45
CA GLU A 335 -47.96 50.80 5.76
C GLU A 335 -49.13 50.97 6.73
N TRP A 336 -49.22 50.11 7.74
CA TRP A 336 -50.25 50.23 8.77
C TRP A 336 -50.14 51.53 9.57
N LYS A 337 -48.91 51.97 9.91
CA LYS A 337 -48.69 53.27 10.57
C LYS A 337 -49.11 54.43 9.67
N ASP A 338 -48.78 54.37 8.39
CA ASP A 338 -49.14 55.39 7.40
C ASP A 338 -50.66 55.45 7.18
N GLU A 339 -51.34 54.31 7.03
CA GLU A 339 -52.80 54.23 6.94
C GLU A 339 -53.48 54.76 8.20
N LYS A 340 -52.96 54.41 9.39
CA LYS A 340 -53.50 54.91 10.66
C LYS A 340 -53.36 56.43 10.79
N LEU A 341 -52.22 56.99 10.36
CA LEU A 341 -52.00 58.42 10.31
C LEU A 341 -52.96 59.08 9.30
N LEU A 342 -53.12 58.50 8.11
CA LEU A 342 -53.96 59.03 7.05
C LEU A 342 -55.44 58.98 7.42
N ASN A 343 -55.91 57.89 8.03
CA ASN A 343 -57.26 57.77 8.57
C ASN A 343 -57.50 58.79 9.70
N SER A 344 -56.54 58.97 10.62
CA SER A 344 -56.61 60.02 11.64
C SER A 344 -56.74 61.42 11.04
N LYS A 345 -55.92 61.74 10.01
CA LYS A 345 -55.99 63.02 9.32
C LYS A 345 -57.27 63.20 8.50
N LEU A 346 -57.76 62.14 7.88
CA LEU A 346 -59.02 62.15 7.15
C LEU A 346 -60.20 62.40 8.11
N MET A 347 -60.22 61.76 9.27
CA MET A 347 -61.22 62.01 10.31
C MET A 347 -61.19 63.46 10.80
N GLN A 348 -60.00 64.03 11.04
CA GLN A 348 -59.86 65.46 11.36
C GLN A 348 -60.41 66.36 10.24
N ARG A 349 -60.15 66.01 8.97
CA ARG A 349 -60.67 66.77 7.82
C ARG A 349 -62.19 66.64 7.68
N ILE A 350 -62.75 65.46 7.90
CA ILE A 350 -64.21 65.23 7.91
C ILE A 350 -64.84 66.08 9.01
N GLU A 351 -64.26 66.12 10.20
CA GLU A 351 -64.74 66.94 11.32
C GLU A 351 -64.71 68.44 10.98
N HIS A 352 -63.62 68.92 10.39
CA HIS A 352 -63.50 70.30 9.93
C HIS A 352 -64.54 70.65 8.85
N LEU A 353 -64.71 69.78 7.84
CA LEU A 353 -65.70 69.96 6.78
C LEU A 353 -67.13 69.92 7.35
N ASN A 354 -67.42 69.05 8.31
CA ASN A 354 -68.71 69.02 8.99
C ASN A 354 -68.97 70.32 9.75
N SER A 355 -67.96 70.89 10.41
CA SER A 355 -68.07 72.18 11.08
C SER A 355 -68.31 73.33 10.09
N GLN A 356 -67.61 73.36 8.95
CA GLN A 356 -67.86 74.34 7.89
C GLN A 356 -69.26 74.18 7.28
N ASN A 357 -69.69 72.95 6.97
CA ASN A 357 -71.03 72.67 6.48
C ASN A 357 -72.10 73.10 7.49
N ASN A 358 -71.87 72.88 8.78
CA ASN A 358 -72.79 73.34 9.82
C ASN A 358 -72.86 74.88 9.88
N LYS A 359 -71.72 75.58 9.76
CA LYS A 359 -71.69 77.05 9.64
C LYS A 359 -72.46 77.54 8.41
N ILE A 360 -72.19 76.97 7.23
CA ILE A 360 -72.89 77.32 5.99
C ILE A 360 -74.40 77.06 6.12
N LYS A 361 -74.80 75.95 6.76
CA LYS A 361 -76.23 75.67 7.03
C LYS A 361 -76.86 76.74 7.92
N LEU A 362 -76.18 77.17 8.98
CA LEU A 362 -76.64 78.25 9.85
C LEU A 362 -76.75 79.58 9.09
N ASP A 363 -75.73 79.95 8.32
CA ASP A 363 -75.72 81.18 7.52
C ASP A 363 -76.82 81.16 6.45
N LEU A 364 -77.10 80.00 5.86
CA LEU A 364 -78.18 79.79 4.89
C LEU A 364 -79.57 79.87 5.56
N GLU A 365 -79.73 79.32 6.77
CA GLU A 365 -80.93 79.50 7.57
C GLU A 365 -81.15 80.96 7.94
N ASP A 366 -80.12 81.69 8.35
CA ASP A 366 -80.22 83.10 8.71
C ASP A 366 -80.47 83.99 7.50
N SER A 367 -79.84 83.71 6.36
CA SER A 367 -80.13 84.39 5.09
C SER A 367 -81.55 84.09 4.61
N LYS A 368 -82.06 82.86 4.80
CA LYS A 368 -83.47 82.53 4.54
C LYS A 368 -84.42 83.30 5.46
N LYS A 369 -84.11 83.42 6.76
CA LYS A 369 -84.91 84.24 7.70
C LYS A 369 -84.92 85.71 7.26
N LYS A 370 -83.77 86.28 6.88
CA LYS A 370 -83.68 87.66 6.37
C LYS A 370 -84.47 87.83 5.07
N ASN A 371 -84.37 86.90 4.13
CA ASN A 371 -85.17 86.94 2.89
C ASN A 371 -86.67 86.82 3.18
N GLN A 372 -87.06 85.98 4.15
CA GLN A 372 -88.44 85.86 4.56
C GLN A 372 -88.93 87.17 5.21
N ASP A 373 -88.13 87.77 6.08
CA ASP A 373 -88.42 89.06 6.71
C ASP A 373 -88.54 90.18 5.68
N LEU A 374 -87.59 90.28 4.74
CA LEU A 374 -87.66 91.21 3.61
C LEU A 374 -88.88 90.94 2.71
N SER A 375 -89.23 89.68 2.49
CA SER A 375 -90.43 89.32 1.71
C SER A 375 -91.71 89.69 2.45
N ASP A 376 -91.75 89.59 3.77
CA ASP A 376 -92.89 90.01 4.59
C ASP A 376 -92.96 91.55 4.61
N GLN A 377 -91.84 92.26 4.73
CA GLN A 377 -91.78 93.73 4.57
C GLN A 377 -92.26 94.18 3.18
N LEU A 378 -91.85 93.50 2.10
CA LEU A 378 -92.35 93.78 0.75
C LEU A 378 -93.84 93.48 0.63
N ARG A 379 -94.35 92.43 1.30
CA ARG A 379 -95.79 92.16 1.36
C ARG A 379 -96.53 93.27 2.09
N ASP A 380 -95.99 93.77 3.20
CA ASP A 380 -96.59 94.84 3.99
C ASP A 380 -96.58 96.18 3.23
N ILE A 381 -95.49 96.52 2.53
CA ILE A 381 -95.41 97.71 1.66
C ILE A 381 -96.37 97.57 0.47
N MET A 382 -96.42 96.40 -0.16
CA MET A 382 -97.35 96.14 -1.26
C MET A 382 -98.81 96.21 -0.80
N PHE A 383 -99.10 95.71 0.40
CA PHE A 383 -100.40 95.86 1.04
C PHE A 383 -100.71 97.34 1.27
N TYR A 384 -99.80 98.11 1.89
CA TYR A 384 -99.97 99.55 2.08
C TYR A 384 -100.25 100.30 0.77
N ILE A 385 -99.49 100.04 -0.30
CA ILE A 385 -99.70 100.65 -1.62
C ILE A 385 -101.06 100.22 -2.21
N SER A 386 -101.45 98.95 -2.05
CA SER A 386 -102.75 98.47 -2.54
C SER A 386 -103.92 99.06 -1.75
N SER A 387 -103.79 99.18 -0.43
CA SER A 387 -104.78 99.82 0.44
C SER A 387 -104.89 101.31 0.13
N GLN A 388 -103.77 102.00 -0.13
CA GLN A 388 -103.77 103.39 -0.54
C GLN A 388 -104.42 103.59 -1.91
N LYS A 389 -104.11 102.74 -2.90
CA LYS A 389 -104.81 102.73 -4.19
C LYS A 389 -106.31 102.46 -4.04
N HIS A 390 -106.70 101.55 -3.14
CA HIS A 390 -108.11 101.29 -2.85
C HIS A 390 -108.79 102.51 -2.18
N ILE A 391 -108.11 103.21 -1.27
CA ILE A 391 -108.60 104.46 -0.64
C ILE A 391 -108.73 105.59 -1.67
N ASP A 392 -107.84 105.66 -2.66
CA ASP A 392 -107.90 106.67 -3.73
C ASP A 392 -109.01 106.39 -4.77
N THR A 393 -109.47 105.15 -4.89
CA THR A 393 -110.58 104.75 -5.79
C THR A 393 -111.99 104.82 -5.16
N ILE A 394 -112.10 105.17 -3.87
CA ILE A 394 -113.39 105.27 -3.16
C ILE A 394 -113.81 106.75 -3.05
N ASP A 395 -115.11 107.01 -3.27
CA ASP A 395 -115.75 108.34 -3.23
C ASP A 395 -115.48 109.13 -1.92
N ASP A 396 -115.37 110.46 -2.03
CA ASP A 396 -114.95 111.40 -0.97
C ASP A 396 -115.86 111.44 0.28
N THR A 397 -117.03 110.80 0.26
CA THR A 397 -117.97 110.74 1.39
C THR A 397 -117.68 109.63 2.40
N LEU A 398 -116.88 108.60 2.05
CA LEU A 398 -116.54 107.46 2.93
C LEU A 398 -115.14 107.57 3.58
N LYS A 399 -114.35 108.59 3.24
CA LYS A 399 -112.99 108.81 3.79
C LYS A 399 -112.97 109.16 5.28
N GLN A 400 -114.04 109.75 5.82
CA GLN A 400 -114.08 110.16 7.23
C GLN A 400 -114.38 109.00 8.21
N GLU A 401 -115.05 107.92 7.76
CA GLU A 401 -115.38 106.79 8.65
C GLU A 401 -114.24 105.78 8.81
N LEU A 402 -113.29 105.73 7.86
CA LEU A 402 -112.16 104.78 7.87
C LEU A 402 -110.93 105.31 8.63
N GLN A 403 -110.91 106.57 9.07
CA GLN A 403 -109.78 107.14 9.81
C GLN A 403 -109.70 106.65 11.27
N ASN A 404 -110.76 106.02 11.78
CA ASN A 404 -110.85 105.47 13.15
C ASN A 404 -110.84 103.93 13.20
N GLY A 405 -110.51 103.25 12.11
CA GLY A 405 -110.52 101.79 12.03
C GLY A 405 -109.19 101.15 12.43
N THR A 406 -109.16 100.44 13.56
CA THR A 406 -108.01 99.64 13.98
C THR A 406 -107.97 98.31 13.21
N ILE A 407 -106.92 98.08 12.40
CA ILE A 407 -106.73 96.80 11.69
C ILE A 407 -105.97 95.82 12.59
N TYR A 408 -106.60 94.68 12.91
CA TYR A 408 -105.95 93.57 13.61
C TYR A 408 -105.54 92.48 12.61
N VAL A 409 -104.24 92.27 12.42
CA VAL A 409 -103.68 91.18 11.61
C VAL A 409 -103.28 90.01 12.52
N PRO A 410 -103.87 88.80 12.39
CA PRO A 410 -103.45 87.65 13.18
C PRO A 410 -102.16 87.04 12.59
N HIS A 411 -101.09 86.93 13.40
CA HIS A 411 -99.92 86.14 13.02
C HIS A 411 -100.26 84.64 12.99
N LYS A 412 -99.97 83.97 11.87
CA LYS A 412 -100.08 82.50 11.73
C LYS A 412 -99.12 81.80 12.71
N SER A 413 -99.66 80.86 13.47
CA SER A 413 -98.92 79.98 14.39
C SER A 413 -97.95 79.06 13.63
N LYS A 414 -96.67 79.09 14.01
CA LYS A 414 -95.64 78.15 13.52
C LYS A 414 -95.96 76.74 14.05
N LYS A 415 -96.23 75.78 13.15
CA LYS A 415 -96.32 74.36 13.47
C LYS A 415 -94.97 73.88 14.03
N LYS A 416 -94.95 73.49 15.31
CA LYS A 416 -93.85 72.74 15.93
C LYS A 416 -93.86 71.31 15.37
N TYR A 417 -92.88 70.96 14.53
CA TYR A 417 -92.51 69.57 14.36
C TYR A 417 -91.70 69.15 15.59
N LYS A 418 -92.25 68.20 16.37
CA LYS A 418 -91.54 67.49 17.43
C LYS A 418 -90.38 66.71 16.78
N LYS A 419 -89.18 66.86 17.34
CA LYS A 419 -88.08 65.92 17.14
C LYS A 419 -88.41 64.60 17.81
#